data_AF-A0A8H6B8M5-F1
#
_entry.id   AF-A0A8H6B8M5-F1
#
_cell.length_a   1.000
_cell.length_b   1.000
_cell.length_c   1.000
_cell.angle_alpha   90.00
_cell.angle_beta   90.00
_cell.angle_gamma   90.00
#
_symmetry.space_group_name_H-M   'P 1'
#
loop_
_entity.id
_entity.type
_entity.pdbx_description
1 polymer ?
#
loop_
_entity_poly.entity_id
_entity_poly.type
_entity_poly.pdbx_seq_one_letter_code
_entity_poly.pdbx_strand_id
1 'polypeptide(L)'
;MDTWRLIDNLIKQMKLLGIKLCIAENLSDIILLVQGSNMEEANQFSNLSELYMMAFKCIEDEERRRTKNTFVLKLVASSSQKPIGSIILYDAKSKLVNWLPFLSYVPSNSCGVTFLTGSFVDSDYGDLRPMLKMGLICTAVSFAKQLKSEMVMLDGCHSPEEASTAVADHIASLIRAFHPTEKRPFILGLPTGSSPLKVYARLITLYHNNKVDFSNVVSFNMDEYYRLPPTDSRSYHHFMYTNFFNHVNFKPENINILDGMANSWEIECQNYEEKIKSYGRINFFLGGMGPEGHLAFNESGSDRTTKTRRISLVDSTIKANSRFFENDQKKVPKAALTVGISTILDNSDEVCVVVFGKNKHWALMNTLTRKPTSVVPSTFLKDHNNSVIVADYAAIDED
;
A
#
# COMPACT_ATOMS: atom_id res chain seq x y z
N MET A 1 36.06 12.42 -24.20
CA MET A 1 36.47 11.76 -25.47
C MET A 1 36.35 10.23 -25.44
N ASP A 2 36.02 9.56 -24.34
CA ASP A 2 35.94 8.07 -24.32
C ASP A 2 34.54 7.45 -24.17
N THR A 3 33.51 8.22 -23.80
CA THR A 3 32.12 7.71 -23.66
C THR A 3 31.57 7.15 -24.98
N TRP A 4 31.90 7.81 -26.10
CA TRP A 4 31.46 7.42 -27.44
C TRP A 4 32.09 6.12 -27.93
N ARG A 5 33.33 5.83 -27.53
CA ARG A 5 34.03 4.60 -27.92
C ARG A 5 33.47 3.37 -27.20
N LEU A 6 33.05 3.56 -25.94
CA LEU A 6 32.36 2.59 -25.10
C LEU A 6 30.98 2.25 -25.68
N ILE A 7 30.23 3.29 -26.03
CA ILE A 7 28.92 3.18 -26.66
C ILE A 7 29.03 2.53 -28.05
N ASP A 8 30.05 2.86 -28.84
CA ASP A 8 30.30 2.22 -30.15
C ASP A 8 30.65 0.74 -30.02
N ASN A 9 31.41 0.35 -29.00
CA ASN A 9 31.71 -1.06 -28.73
C ASN A 9 30.46 -1.83 -28.28
N LEU A 10 29.64 -1.23 -27.42
CA LEU A 10 28.36 -1.80 -27.01
C LEU A 10 27.42 -1.96 -28.21
N ILE A 11 27.31 -0.95 -29.08
CA ILE A 11 26.54 -1.00 -30.31
C ILE A 11 27.04 -2.10 -31.24
N LYS A 12 28.36 -2.28 -31.38
CA LYS A 12 28.94 -3.34 -32.20
C LYS A 12 28.63 -4.73 -31.65
N GLN A 13 28.74 -4.93 -30.34
CA GLN A 13 28.42 -6.22 -29.71
C GLN A 13 26.92 -6.54 -29.80
N MET A 14 26.05 -5.55 -29.60
CA MET A 14 24.61 -5.74 -29.73
C MET A 14 24.17 -5.98 -31.18
N LYS A 15 24.82 -5.36 -32.18
CA LYS A 15 24.59 -5.66 -33.60
C LYS A 15 24.95 -7.11 -33.96
N LEU A 16 25.98 -7.68 -33.37
CA LEU A 16 26.35 -9.10 -33.58
C LEU A 16 25.28 -10.06 -33.04
N LEU A 17 24.48 -9.60 -32.06
CA LEU A 17 23.36 -10.33 -31.47
C LEU A 17 22.02 -10.02 -32.15
N GLY A 18 22.01 -9.33 -33.30
CA GLY A 18 20.79 -8.97 -34.03
C GLY A 18 20.01 -7.79 -33.44
N ILE A 19 20.53 -7.13 -32.41
CA ILE A 19 19.84 -6.08 -31.68
C ILE A 19 20.19 -4.69 -32.27
N LYS A 20 19.17 -3.88 -32.61
CA LYS A 20 19.37 -2.49 -33.03
C LYS A 20 19.34 -1.55 -31.82
N LEU A 21 20.40 -0.77 -31.66
CA LEU A 21 20.49 0.31 -30.68
C LEU A 21 20.39 1.68 -31.36
N CYS A 22 19.58 2.57 -30.79
CA CYS A 22 19.53 3.99 -31.17
C CYS A 22 19.95 4.85 -29.98
N ILE A 23 20.69 5.93 -30.23
CA ILE A 23 21.09 6.90 -29.20
C ILE A 23 20.32 8.18 -29.43
N ALA A 24 19.75 8.74 -28.38
CA ALA A 24 19.25 10.11 -28.37
C ALA A 24 20.07 10.93 -27.36
N GLU A 25 20.66 12.03 -27.84
CA GLU A 25 21.41 12.98 -27.01
C GLU A 25 20.52 14.15 -26.59
N ASN A 26 20.65 14.58 -25.34
CA ASN A 26 20.43 15.98 -24.96
C ASN A 26 21.53 16.41 -23.98
N LEU A 27 21.72 17.72 -23.80
CA LEU A 27 22.84 18.42 -23.15
C LEU A 27 23.27 17.93 -21.75
N SER A 28 22.54 17.00 -21.12
CA SER A 28 22.80 16.45 -19.78
C SER A 28 22.82 14.92 -19.70
N ASP A 29 22.26 14.20 -20.68
CA ASP A 29 21.91 12.79 -20.56
C ASP A 29 22.16 12.00 -21.86
N ILE A 30 22.58 10.74 -21.74
CA ILE A 30 22.70 9.79 -22.84
C ILE A 30 21.59 8.75 -22.71
N ILE A 31 20.71 8.66 -23.73
CA ILE A 31 19.61 7.70 -23.77
C ILE A 31 19.92 6.61 -24.78
N LEU A 32 20.00 5.35 -24.32
CA LEU A 32 20.13 4.15 -25.15
C LEU A 32 18.77 3.49 -25.34
N LEU A 33 18.35 3.34 -26.60
CA LEU A 33 17.08 2.73 -27.01
C LEU A 33 17.35 1.39 -27.70
N VAL A 34 16.81 0.30 -27.17
CA VAL A 34 16.94 -1.05 -27.77
C VAL A 34 15.69 -1.36 -28.60
N GLN A 35 15.86 -1.64 -29.89
CA GLN A 35 14.81 -1.97 -30.85
C GLN A 35 14.95 -3.44 -31.29
N GLY A 36 14.05 -4.30 -30.80
CA GLY A 36 13.93 -5.70 -31.22
C GLY A 36 12.83 -5.89 -32.28
N SER A 37 13.05 -6.78 -33.25
CA SER A 37 12.18 -6.98 -34.42
C SER A 37 10.97 -7.89 -34.17
N ASN A 38 10.95 -8.74 -33.14
CA ASN A 38 9.78 -9.54 -32.78
C ASN A 38 9.85 -10.10 -31.35
N MET A 39 8.68 -10.29 -30.73
CA MET A 39 8.51 -10.71 -29.33
C MET A 39 9.04 -12.13 -29.04
N GLU A 40 9.15 -12.98 -30.07
CA GLU A 40 9.69 -14.35 -29.94
C GLU A 40 11.21 -14.40 -29.81
N GLU A 41 11.96 -13.47 -30.41
CA GLU A 41 13.42 -13.39 -30.24
C GLU A 41 13.80 -12.83 -28.86
N ALA A 42 12.99 -11.92 -28.30
CA ALA A 42 13.18 -11.43 -26.93
C ALA A 42 13.01 -12.54 -25.87
N ASN A 43 12.15 -13.53 -26.16
CA ASN A 43 11.94 -14.70 -25.31
C ASN A 43 13.02 -15.78 -25.46
N GLN A 44 13.85 -15.76 -26.52
CA GLN A 44 15.02 -16.65 -26.64
C GLN A 44 16.16 -16.26 -25.70
N PHE A 45 16.16 -15.03 -25.18
CA PHE A 45 17.06 -14.63 -24.11
C PHE A 45 16.47 -15.08 -22.76
N SER A 46 16.63 -16.38 -22.47
CA SER A 46 16.34 -17.00 -21.18
C SER A 46 17.08 -16.37 -19.99
N ASN A 47 17.97 -15.41 -20.23
CA ASN A 47 18.56 -14.53 -19.23
C ASN A 47 18.66 -13.08 -19.75
N LEU A 48 17.53 -12.38 -19.81
CA LEU A 48 17.52 -10.90 -19.84
C LEU A 48 18.43 -10.31 -18.74
N SER A 49 18.50 -11.00 -17.59
CA SER A 49 19.44 -10.78 -16.48
C SER A 49 20.92 -10.75 -16.90
N GLU A 50 21.38 -11.65 -17.78
CA GLU A 50 22.78 -11.66 -18.27
C GLU A 50 23.09 -10.45 -19.14
N LEU A 51 22.13 -10.04 -20.00
CA LEU A 51 22.24 -8.85 -20.82
C LEU A 51 22.37 -7.58 -19.96
N TYR A 52 21.56 -7.50 -18.89
CA TYR A 52 21.62 -6.42 -17.90
C TYR A 52 22.94 -6.44 -17.11
N MET A 53 23.43 -7.61 -16.71
CA MET A 53 24.69 -7.77 -16.00
C MET A 53 25.91 -7.43 -16.87
N MET A 54 25.89 -7.75 -18.17
CA MET A 54 26.96 -7.36 -19.09
C MET A 54 27.01 -5.83 -19.31
N ALA A 55 25.84 -5.19 -19.44
CA ALA A 55 25.75 -3.74 -19.53
C ALA A 55 26.24 -3.06 -18.24
N PHE A 56 25.86 -3.60 -17.07
CA PHE A 56 26.30 -3.12 -15.76
C PHE A 56 27.81 -3.28 -15.56
N LYS A 57 28.38 -4.44 -15.92
CA LYS A 57 29.81 -4.72 -15.76
C LYS A 57 30.69 -3.84 -16.66
N CYS A 58 30.22 -3.52 -17.87
CA CYS A 58 30.87 -2.52 -18.73
C CYS A 58 30.86 -1.12 -18.10
N ILE A 59 29.78 -0.73 -17.42
CA ILE A 59 29.66 0.58 -16.74
C ILE A 59 30.55 0.60 -15.49
N GLU A 60 30.55 -0.48 -14.71
CA GLU A 60 31.31 -0.62 -13.45
C GLU A 60 32.84 -0.69 -13.68
N ASP A 61 33.30 -1.43 -14.70
CA ASP A 61 34.74 -1.58 -15.00
C ASP A 61 35.38 -0.26 -15.49
N GLU A 62 34.61 0.64 -16.10
CA GLU A 62 35.11 1.95 -16.56
C GLU A 62 34.98 3.05 -15.48
N GLU A 63 34.05 2.91 -14.52
CA GLU A 63 33.78 3.88 -13.43
C GLU A 63 34.85 3.91 -12.32
N ARG A 64 35.78 2.96 -12.27
CA ARG A 64 36.96 3.07 -11.37
C ARG A 64 37.81 4.33 -11.62
N ARG A 65 37.48 5.17 -12.61
CA ARG A 65 38.28 6.33 -13.01
C ARG A 65 37.64 7.72 -12.86
N ARG A 66 36.33 7.95 -12.63
CA ARG A 66 35.76 9.34 -12.58
C ARG A 66 34.50 9.54 -11.71
N THR A 67 34.22 10.80 -11.35
CA THR A 67 33.13 11.27 -10.47
C THR A 67 32.16 12.22 -11.19
N LYS A 68 30.85 11.94 -11.07
CA LYS A 68 29.65 12.67 -11.53
C LYS A 68 29.11 12.27 -12.92
N ASN A 69 27.96 11.58 -12.94
CA ASN A 69 26.81 11.75 -13.86
C ASN A 69 25.68 10.74 -13.52
N THR A 70 24.43 11.07 -13.88
CA THR A 70 23.25 10.18 -13.81
C THR A 70 22.96 9.59 -15.19
N PHE A 71 22.49 8.34 -15.26
CA PHE A 71 22.19 7.63 -16.52
C PHE A 71 20.76 7.10 -16.52
N VAL A 72 20.10 7.05 -17.70
CA VAL A 72 18.73 6.53 -17.87
C VAL A 72 18.62 5.63 -19.10
N LEU A 73 18.14 4.39 -18.92
CA LEU A 73 17.87 3.43 -20.01
C LEU A 73 16.35 3.25 -20.22
N LYS A 74 15.90 3.26 -21.48
CA LYS A 74 14.48 3.08 -21.85
C LYS A 74 14.32 1.98 -22.91
N LEU A 75 13.38 1.07 -22.67
CA LEU A 75 12.99 0.00 -23.59
C LEU A 75 11.69 0.39 -24.30
N VAL A 76 11.68 0.36 -25.63
CA VAL A 76 10.54 0.79 -26.46
C VAL A 76 10.20 -0.30 -27.48
N ALA A 77 8.93 -0.66 -27.60
CA ALA A 77 8.47 -1.69 -28.53
C ALA A 77 8.49 -1.13 -29.95
N SER A 78 9.14 -1.86 -30.87
CA SER A 78 9.29 -1.45 -32.27
C SER A 78 7.95 -1.29 -33.02
N SER A 79 6.91 -2.03 -32.61
CA SER A 79 5.61 -2.04 -33.29
C SER A 79 4.68 -0.89 -32.92
N SER A 80 4.91 -0.19 -31.80
CA SER A 80 3.97 0.81 -31.28
C SER A 80 4.58 2.17 -30.95
N GLN A 81 5.92 2.30 -30.95
CA GLN A 81 6.64 3.44 -30.39
C GLN A 81 6.23 3.80 -28.94
N LYS A 82 5.53 2.90 -28.23
CA LYS A 82 5.14 3.08 -26.84
C LYS A 82 6.21 2.50 -25.91
N PRO A 83 6.57 3.20 -24.83
CA PRO A 83 7.52 2.69 -23.85
C PRO A 83 6.93 1.44 -23.18
N ILE A 84 7.66 0.33 -23.24
CA ILE A 84 7.30 -0.95 -22.58
C ILE A 84 8.01 -1.12 -21.24
N GLY A 85 8.98 -0.25 -20.93
CA GLY A 85 9.68 -0.20 -19.66
C GLY A 85 10.65 0.97 -19.62
N SER A 86 11.03 1.42 -18.43
CA SER A 86 12.01 2.50 -18.25
C SER A 86 12.72 2.34 -16.92
N ILE A 87 14.03 2.10 -16.92
CA ILE A 87 14.85 2.21 -15.71
C ILE A 87 16.32 2.44 -16.11
N ILE A 88 16.91 3.53 -15.62
CA ILE A 88 17.99 3.52 -14.61
C ILE A 88 17.94 4.93 -13.99
N LEU A 89 18.14 5.03 -12.67
CA LEU A 89 18.58 6.26 -12.02
C LEU A 89 19.72 5.86 -11.08
N TYR A 90 20.93 6.22 -11.48
CA TYR A 90 22.13 6.04 -10.69
C TYR A 90 22.64 7.41 -10.26
N ASP A 91 22.80 7.61 -8.94
CA ASP A 91 23.45 8.78 -8.37
C ASP A 91 24.81 8.36 -7.77
N ALA A 92 25.88 8.79 -8.46
CA ALA A 92 27.25 8.48 -8.08
C ALA A 92 27.67 9.07 -6.71
N LYS A 93 26.92 10.01 -6.11
CA LYS A 93 27.21 10.52 -4.75
C LYS A 93 26.75 9.57 -3.65
N SER A 94 25.66 8.84 -3.87
CA SER A 94 25.01 8.02 -2.87
C SER A 94 25.33 6.53 -3.00
N LYS A 95 26.00 6.10 -4.08
CA LYS A 95 26.25 4.69 -4.45
C LYS A 95 24.96 3.84 -4.45
N LEU A 96 23.81 4.49 -4.60
CA LEU A 96 22.51 3.84 -4.56
C LEU A 96 22.15 3.38 -5.97
N VAL A 97 22.19 2.06 -6.15
CA VAL A 97 21.62 1.39 -7.31
C VAL A 97 20.18 1.05 -6.96
N ASN A 98 19.22 1.81 -7.48
CA ASN A 98 17.80 1.43 -7.41
C ASN A 98 17.47 0.49 -8.57
N TRP A 99 17.39 -0.81 -8.25
CA TRP A 99 16.73 -1.80 -9.08
C TRP A 99 15.23 -1.53 -9.08
N LEU A 100 14.61 -1.32 -10.23
CA LEU A 100 13.16 -1.46 -10.36
C LEU A 100 12.91 -2.82 -11.04
N PRO A 101 12.41 -3.86 -10.36
CA PRO A 101 11.81 -4.98 -11.06
C PRO A 101 10.57 -4.52 -11.80
N PHE A 102 10.24 -5.24 -12.87
CA PHE A 102 9.09 -5.06 -13.78
C PHE A 102 7.91 -4.32 -13.16
N LEU A 103 7.84 -2.99 -13.33
CA LEU A 103 6.61 -2.25 -13.16
C LEU A 103 5.80 -2.43 -14.45
N SER A 104 4.94 -3.45 -14.49
CA SER A 104 3.94 -3.54 -15.56
C SER A 104 2.85 -2.53 -15.29
N TYR A 105 2.97 -1.33 -15.86
CA TYR A 105 1.84 -0.42 -15.98
C TYR A 105 0.85 -1.03 -16.99
N VAL A 106 -0.27 -1.54 -16.49
CA VAL A 106 -1.40 -1.96 -17.34
C VAL A 106 -2.41 -0.82 -17.35
N PRO A 107 -2.45 0.02 -18.40
CA PRO A 107 -3.50 1.01 -18.54
C PRO A 107 -4.83 0.28 -18.78
N SER A 108 -5.64 0.17 -17.73
CA SER A 108 -7.04 -0.20 -17.86
C SER A 108 -7.79 1.02 -18.40
N ASN A 109 -8.03 1.07 -19.70
CA ASN A 109 -8.78 2.14 -20.39
C ASN A 109 -10.27 2.21 -19.98
N SER A 110 -10.70 1.53 -18.91
CA SER A 110 -12.12 1.43 -18.52
C SER A 110 -12.41 1.57 -17.03
N CYS A 111 -11.42 1.51 -16.10
CA CYS A 111 -11.74 1.40 -14.67
C CYS A 111 -11.09 2.40 -13.68
N GLY A 112 -10.26 3.36 -14.11
CA GLY A 112 -9.66 4.35 -13.18
C GLY A 112 -8.66 3.80 -12.14
N VAL A 113 -8.44 2.47 -12.12
CA VAL A 113 -7.51 1.78 -11.21
C VAL A 113 -6.15 1.59 -11.88
N THR A 114 -5.07 1.95 -11.17
CA THR A 114 -3.70 1.67 -11.62
C THR A 114 -3.15 0.44 -10.89
N PHE A 115 -2.74 -0.56 -11.67
CA PHE A 115 -2.04 -1.74 -11.17
C PHE A 115 -0.54 -1.50 -11.25
N LEU A 116 0.16 -1.74 -10.14
CA LEU A 116 1.63 -1.74 -10.08
C LEU A 116 2.03 -3.13 -9.59
N THR A 117 2.56 -3.93 -10.52
CA THR A 117 3.11 -5.25 -10.23
C THR A 117 4.63 -5.14 -10.08
N GLY A 118 5.25 -6.04 -9.32
CA GLY A 118 6.69 -6.16 -9.25
C GLY A 118 7.11 -7.58 -8.90
N SER A 119 7.72 -8.30 -9.85
CA SER A 119 8.25 -9.65 -9.61
C SER A 119 9.74 -9.59 -9.30
N PHE A 120 10.16 -10.11 -8.15
CA PHE A 120 11.58 -10.38 -7.88
C PHE A 120 11.91 -11.79 -8.39
N VAL A 121 12.89 -11.89 -9.30
CA VAL A 121 13.52 -13.18 -9.63
C VAL A 121 14.52 -13.49 -8.53
N ASP A 122 14.36 -14.66 -7.89
CA ASP A 122 15.18 -15.12 -6.77
C ASP A 122 16.68 -15.03 -7.11
N SER A 123 17.39 -14.18 -6.38
CA SER A 123 18.85 -14.17 -6.35
C SER A 123 19.30 -13.90 -4.91
N ASP A 124 20.34 -14.63 -4.48
CA ASP A 124 20.79 -14.90 -3.11
C ASP A 124 21.29 -13.70 -2.28
N TYR A 125 20.62 -12.55 -2.32
CA TYR A 125 20.99 -11.39 -1.51
C TYR A 125 20.09 -11.28 -0.27
N GLY A 126 20.57 -11.87 0.83
CA GLY A 126 19.89 -12.07 2.11
C GLY A 126 19.40 -10.83 2.87
N ASP A 127 19.94 -9.63 2.62
CA ASP A 127 19.77 -8.52 3.60
C ASP A 127 19.33 -7.17 3.01
N LEU A 128 19.35 -7.03 1.68
CA LEU A 128 18.94 -5.78 1.00
C LEU A 128 17.49 -5.84 0.47
N ARG A 129 16.87 -7.02 0.47
CA ARG A 129 15.51 -7.27 -0.04
C ARG A 129 14.45 -6.35 0.58
N PRO A 130 14.38 -6.15 1.92
CA PRO A 130 13.36 -5.29 2.52
C PRO A 130 13.51 -3.82 2.13
N MET A 131 14.75 -3.32 2.10
CA MET A 131 15.03 -1.91 1.78
C MET A 131 14.77 -1.59 0.31
N LEU A 132 15.12 -2.50 -0.60
CA LEU A 132 14.85 -2.37 -2.04
C LEU A 132 13.35 -2.46 -2.34
N LYS A 133 12.61 -3.38 -1.68
CA LYS A 133 11.15 -3.49 -1.76
C LYS A 133 10.44 -2.23 -1.26
N MET A 134 10.89 -1.67 -0.13
CA MET A 134 10.34 -0.41 0.41
C MET A 134 10.62 0.78 -0.50
N GLY A 135 11.82 0.88 -1.06
CA GLY A 135 12.15 1.89 -2.07
C GLY A 135 11.22 1.81 -3.28
N LEU A 136 10.86 0.59 -3.73
CA LEU A 136 9.91 0.37 -4.80
C LEU A 136 8.50 0.81 -4.45
N ILE A 137 7.97 0.38 -3.31
CA ILE A 137 6.61 0.70 -2.88
C ILE A 137 6.46 2.20 -2.71
N CYS A 138 7.41 2.86 -2.06
CA CYS A 138 7.41 4.32 -1.92
C CYS A 138 7.49 5.03 -3.28
N THR A 139 8.27 4.51 -4.23
CA THR A 139 8.40 5.09 -5.58
C THR A 139 7.16 4.85 -6.44
N ALA A 140 6.57 3.66 -6.36
CA ALA A 140 5.34 3.26 -7.04
C ALA A 140 4.15 4.10 -6.57
N VAL A 141 4.02 4.29 -5.24
CA VAL A 141 3.04 5.19 -4.64
C VAL A 141 3.29 6.64 -5.06
N SER A 142 4.55 7.11 -5.04
CA SER A 142 4.90 8.47 -5.48
C SER A 142 4.60 8.70 -6.97
N PHE A 143 4.87 7.70 -7.82
CA PHE A 143 4.61 7.75 -9.26
C PHE A 143 3.11 7.74 -9.57
N ALA A 144 2.32 6.92 -8.89
CA ALA A 144 0.87 6.93 -9.00
C ALA A 144 0.25 8.26 -8.52
N LYS A 145 0.79 8.84 -7.44
CA LYS A 145 0.44 10.20 -7.00
C LYS A 145 0.69 11.24 -8.09
N GLN A 146 1.77 11.10 -8.87
CA GLN A 146 2.09 11.99 -9.98
C GLN A 146 1.17 11.79 -11.19
N LEU A 147 0.63 10.59 -11.38
CA LEU A 147 -0.33 10.24 -12.45
C LEU A 147 -1.78 10.64 -12.14
N LYS A 148 -2.08 11.14 -10.93
CA LYS A 148 -3.45 11.41 -10.46
C LYS A 148 -4.36 10.17 -10.55
N SER A 149 -3.81 8.99 -10.32
CA SER A 149 -4.58 7.75 -10.29
C SER A 149 -5.56 7.76 -9.12
N GLU A 150 -6.82 7.33 -9.35
CA GLU A 150 -7.90 7.35 -8.35
C GLU A 150 -7.74 6.25 -7.28
N MET A 151 -7.08 5.14 -7.60
CA MET A 151 -6.79 4.06 -6.64
C MET A 151 -5.57 3.25 -7.10
N VAL A 152 -4.69 2.90 -6.16
CA VAL A 152 -3.47 2.12 -6.41
C VAL A 152 -3.58 0.75 -5.75
N MET A 153 -3.44 -0.32 -6.53
CA MET A 153 -3.25 -1.66 -6.00
C MET A 153 -1.77 -2.02 -6.07
N LEU A 154 -1.19 -2.37 -4.92
CA LEU A 154 0.16 -2.93 -4.87
C LEU A 154 0.05 -4.45 -5.01
N ASP A 155 0.44 -4.95 -6.18
CA ASP A 155 0.55 -6.37 -6.49
C ASP A 155 2.02 -6.81 -6.32
N GLY A 156 2.25 -7.87 -5.55
CA GLY A 156 3.61 -8.39 -5.31
C GLY A 156 3.95 -8.78 -3.87
N CYS A 157 2.99 -8.75 -2.93
CA CYS A 157 3.20 -9.35 -1.62
C CYS A 157 2.81 -10.84 -1.69
N HIS A 158 3.78 -11.73 -1.54
CA HIS A 158 3.51 -13.17 -1.58
C HIS A 158 2.70 -13.65 -0.38
N SER A 159 2.77 -12.94 0.74
CA SER A 159 2.09 -13.32 1.98
C SER A 159 1.55 -12.12 2.78
N PRO A 160 0.60 -12.37 3.70
CA PRO A 160 0.12 -11.35 4.64
C PRO A 160 1.22 -10.71 5.47
N GLU A 161 2.29 -11.44 5.81
CA GLU A 161 3.44 -10.94 6.58
C GLU A 161 4.21 -9.88 5.80
N GLU A 162 4.46 -10.14 4.52
CA GLU A 162 5.15 -9.20 3.64
C GLU A 162 4.34 -7.92 3.46
N ALA A 163 3.05 -8.07 3.10
CA ALA A 163 2.13 -6.95 2.97
C ALA A 163 2.04 -6.13 4.26
N SER A 164 1.91 -6.80 5.40
CA SER A 164 1.85 -6.13 6.70
C SER A 164 3.13 -5.41 7.06
N THR A 165 4.28 -5.97 6.68
CA THR A 165 5.59 -5.34 6.87
C THR A 165 5.70 -4.05 6.08
N ALA A 166 5.32 -4.08 4.79
CA ALA A 166 5.33 -2.89 3.95
C ALA A 166 4.42 -1.79 4.48
N VAL A 167 3.20 -2.12 4.90
CA VAL A 167 2.25 -1.16 5.46
C VAL A 167 2.76 -0.57 6.78
N ALA A 168 3.27 -1.39 7.70
CA ALA A 168 3.81 -0.90 8.97
C ALA A 168 5.06 -0.02 8.78
N ASP A 169 5.98 -0.41 7.90
CA ASP A 169 7.19 0.35 7.59
C ASP A 169 6.83 1.69 6.93
N HIS A 170 5.79 1.72 6.09
CA HIS A 170 5.23 2.94 5.50
C HIS A 170 4.63 3.88 6.56
N ILE A 171 3.74 3.37 7.43
CA ILE A 171 3.18 4.15 8.55
C ILE A 171 4.30 4.75 9.40
N ALA A 172 5.30 3.95 9.78
CA ALA A 172 6.44 4.42 10.55
C ALA A 172 7.24 5.50 9.80
N SER A 173 7.39 5.36 8.47
CA SER A 173 8.06 6.37 7.64
C SER A 173 7.29 7.68 7.59
N LEU A 174 5.95 7.63 7.48
CA LEU A 174 5.08 8.81 7.50
C LEU A 174 5.16 9.52 8.84
N ILE A 175 5.08 8.78 9.95
CA ILE A 175 5.21 9.37 11.30
C ILE A 175 6.58 10.04 11.45
N ARG A 176 7.68 9.39 11.06
CA ARG A 176 9.02 10.00 11.13
C ARG A 176 9.13 11.24 10.26
N ALA A 177 8.70 11.18 9.00
CA ALA A 177 8.78 12.29 8.07
C ALA A 177 7.91 13.47 8.52
N PHE A 178 6.75 13.18 9.13
CA PHE A 178 5.86 14.20 9.67
C PHE A 178 6.45 14.90 10.89
N HIS A 179 7.34 14.26 11.66
CA HIS A 179 7.93 14.80 12.89
C HIS A 179 6.86 15.35 13.86
N PRO A 180 5.97 14.48 14.40
CA PRO A 180 4.87 14.92 15.23
C PRO A 180 5.34 15.54 16.53
N THR A 181 4.59 16.55 16.97
CA THR A 181 4.79 17.26 18.24
C THR A 181 3.45 17.35 18.96
N GLU A 182 3.45 17.70 20.24
CA GLU A 182 2.22 17.87 21.01
C GLU A 182 1.23 18.86 20.36
N LYS A 183 1.73 19.94 19.73
CA LYS A 183 0.89 20.94 19.04
C LYS A 183 0.50 20.55 17.62
N ARG A 184 1.18 19.56 17.03
CA ARG A 184 0.94 19.06 15.68
C ARG A 184 1.13 17.54 15.69
N PRO A 185 0.19 16.80 16.28
CA PRO A 185 0.28 15.35 16.35
C PRO A 185 0.05 14.71 14.98
N PHE A 186 0.54 13.49 14.80
CA PHE A 186 0.18 12.67 13.64
C PHE A 186 -1.12 11.92 13.94
N ILE A 187 -2.12 12.01 13.07
CA ILE A 187 -3.43 11.43 13.27
C ILE A 187 -3.55 10.11 12.51
N LEU A 188 -3.85 9.02 13.21
CA LEU A 188 -3.84 7.65 12.68
C LEU A 188 -5.20 6.96 12.86
N GLY A 189 -5.84 6.57 11.76
CA GLY A 189 -7.05 5.73 11.77
C GLY A 189 -6.69 4.25 11.87
N LEU A 190 -7.35 3.51 12.77
CA LEU A 190 -6.99 2.11 13.09
C LEU A 190 -8.19 1.15 13.02
N PRO A 191 -8.06 -0.03 12.37
CA PRO A 191 -9.08 -1.06 12.32
C PRO A 191 -8.89 -2.11 13.41
N THR A 192 -9.89 -2.95 13.64
CA THR A 192 -9.76 -4.19 14.41
C THR A 192 -9.80 -5.41 13.49
N GLY A 193 -9.95 -6.61 14.06
CA GLY A 193 -10.05 -7.86 13.32
C GLY A 193 -8.70 -8.51 13.03
N SER A 194 -8.70 -9.59 12.24
CA SER A 194 -7.51 -10.42 12.03
C SER A 194 -6.49 -9.80 11.06
N SER A 195 -6.95 -9.04 10.06
CA SER A 195 -6.08 -8.49 9.02
C SER A 195 -4.99 -7.55 9.56
N PRO A 196 -5.24 -6.61 10.49
CA PRO A 196 -4.21 -5.68 10.96
C PRO A 196 -3.25 -6.27 12.01
N LEU A 197 -3.48 -7.47 12.55
CA LEU A 197 -2.66 -8.01 13.64
C LEU A 197 -1.16 -8.07 13.29
N LYS A 198 -0.83 -8.47 12.06
CA LYS A 198 0.56 -8.52 11.58
C LYS A 198 1.17 -7.12 11.39
N VAL A 199 0.34 -6.13 11.02
CA VAL A 199 0.76 -4.72 10.96
C VAL A 199 1.10 -4.22 12.37
N TYR A 200 0.24 -4.50 13.36
CA TYR A 200 0.49 -4.14 14.77
C TYR A 200 1.76 -4.77 15.31
N ALA A 201 1.96 -6.08 15.10
CA ALA A 201 3.17 -6.78 15.55
C ALA A 201 4.45 -6.14 14.96
N ARG A 202 4.41 -5.74 13.68
CA ARG A 202 5.53 -5.04 13.05
C ARG A 202 5.73 -3.63 13.61
N LEU A 203 4.67 -2.85 13.81
CA LEU A 203 4.76 -1.51 14.42
C LEU A 203 5.34 -1.56 15.84
N ILE A 204 4.94 -2.54 16.65
CA ILE A 204 5.50 -2.80 17.98
C ILE A 204 7.01 -3.10 17.90
N THR A 205 7.40 -3.96 16.94
CA THR A 205 8.82 -4.27 16.69
C THR A 205 9.61 -3.02 16.29
N LEU A 206 9.05 -2.17 15.42
CA LEU A 206 9.68 -0.92 15.00
C LEU A 206 9.82 0.06 16.18
N TYR A 207 8.82 0.13 17.05
CA TYR A 207 8.85 0.96 18.26
C TYR A 207 9.96 0.52 19.21
N HIS A 208 10.04 -0.77 19.56
CA HIS A 208 11.10 -1.29 20.45
C HIS A 208 12.51 -1.13 19.85
N ASN A 209 12.62 -1.05 18.52
CA ASN A 209 13.86 -0.77 17.81
C ASN A 209 14.14 0.73 17.60
N ASN A 210 13.40 1.62 18.26
CA ASN A 210 13.50 3.08 18.17
C ASN A 210 13.35 3.61 16.73
N LYS A 211 12.53 2.96 15.91
CA LYS A 211 12.27 3.35 14.51
C LYS A 211 10.96 4.13 14.35
N VAL A 212 10.12 4.19 15.36
CA VAL A 212 8.87 4.98 15.38
C VAL A 212 8.56 5.34 16.83
N ASP A 213 7.96 6.51 17.03
CA ASP A 213 7.53 7.01 18.34
C ASP A 213 6.05 7.39 18.27
N PHE A 214 5.25 6.93 19.24
CA PHE A 214 3.81 7.14 19.29
C PHE A 214 3.37 8.20 20.31
N SER A 215 4.31 8.85 21.01
CA SER A 215 4.00 9.79 22.10
C SER A 215 3.22 11.03 21.64
N ASN A 216 3.36 11.41 20.37
CA ASN A 216 2.62 12.50 19.72
C ASN A 216 1.76 12.00 18.55
N VAL A 217 1.33 10.73 18.60
CA VAL A 217 0.36 10.17 17.67
C VAL A 217 -1.01 10.13 18.36
N VAL A 218 -2.05 10.56 17.65
CA VAL A 218 -3.46 10.48 18.06
C VAL A 218 -4.14 9.42 17.21
N SER A 219 -4.79 8.44 17.85
CA SER A 219 -5.48 7.35 17.14
C SER A 219 -6.99 7.53 17.14
N PHE A 220 -7.64 7.10 16.07
CA PHE A 220 -9.10 6.95 15.98
C PHE A 220 -9.44 5.55 15.46
N ASN A 221 -10.19 4.78 16.25
CA ASN A 221 -10.68 3.48 15.83
C ASN A 221 -11.94 3.58 14.97
N MET A 222 -12.14 2.56 14.11
CA MET A 222 -13.27 2.51 13.18
C MET A 222 -14.62 2.27 13.84
N ASP A 223 -14.67 1.47 14.89
CA ASP A 223 -15.93 0.94 15.42
C ASP A 223 -15.79 0.39 16.85
N GLU A 224 -16.94 0.20 17.49
CA GLU A 224 -17.12 -0.54 18.75
C GLU A 224 -18.51 -1.17 18.80
N TYR A 225 -18.64 -2.31 19.46
CA TYR A 225 -19.96 -2.93 19.69
C TYR A 225 -20.85 -2.07 20.59
N TYR A 226 -22.12 -1.93 20.21
CA TYR A 226 -23.08 -1.21 21.03
C TYR A 226 -23.50 -2.05 22.24
N ARG A 227 -23.46 -1.43 23.43
CA ARG A 227 -23.78 -2.03 24.74
C ARG A 227 -22.88 -3.22 25.13
N LEU A 228 -21.64 -3.25 24.65
CA LEU A 228 -20.62 -4.17 25.14
C LEU A 228 -19.61 -3.40 26.02
N PRO A 229 -19.42 -3.77 27.29
CA PRO A 229 -18.48 -3.07 28.16
C PRO A 229 -17.02 -3.17 27.66
N PRO A 230 -16.20 -2.11 27.84
CA PRO A 230 -14.79 -2.12 27.43
C PRO A 230 -13.92 -3.12 28.22
N THR A 231 -14.42 -3.60 29.37
CA THR A 231 -13.80 -4.66 30.17
C THR A 231 -14.06 -6.05 29.62
N ASP A 232 -15.04 -6.21 28.72
CA ASP A 232 -15.30 -7.47 28.03
C ASP A 232 -14.16 -7.76 27.05
N SER A 233 -13.60 -8.97 27.11
CA SER A 233 -12.46 -9.37 26.27
C SER A 233 -12.76 -9.38 24.78
N ARG A 234 -14.05 -9.31 24.41
CA ARG A 234 -14.54 -9.30 23.03
C ARG A 234 -14.82 -7.90 22.50
N SER A 235 -14.71 -6.87 23.35
CA SER A 235 -14.81 -5.46 22.94
C SER A 235 -13.63 -5.06 22.05
N TYR A 236 -13.85 -4.10 21.16
CA TYR A 236 -12.78 -3.56 20.33
C TYR A 236 -11.82 -2.68 21.14
N HIS A 237 -12.30 -2.07 22.22
CA HIS A 237 -11.46 -1.49 23.26
C HIS A 237 -10.45 -2.52 23.80
N HIS A 238 -10.92 -3.66 24.32
CA HIS A 238 -10.02 -4.71 24.81
C HIS A 238 -9.08 -5.22 23.72
N PHE A 239 -9.59 -5.45 22.50
CA PHE A 239 -8.77 -5.88 21.37
C PHE A 239 -7.59 -4.93 21.11
N MET A 240 -7.84 -3.62 21.06
CA MET A 240 -6.80 -2.65 20.74
C MET A 240 -5.75 -2.52 21.85
N TYR A 241 -6.16 -2.53 23.11
CA TYR A 241 -5.24 -2.52 24.24
C TYR A 241 -4.37 -3.78 24.28
N THR A 242 -4.99 -4.95 24.08
CA THR A 242 -4.29 -6.24 24.10
C THR A 242 -3.32 -6.39 22.93
N ASN A 243 -3.67 -5.95 21.73
CA ASN A 243 -2.87 -6.20 20.52
C ASN A 243 -1.96 -5.04 20.11
N PHE A 244 -2.16 -3.83 20.65
CA PHE A 244 -1.36 -2.68 20.24
C PHE A 244 -1.05 -1.68 21.36
N PHE A 245 -2.05 -1.02 21.96
CA PHE A 245 -1.80 0.17 22.79
C PHE A 245 -0.95 -0.10 24.05
N ASN A 246 -1.03 -1.30 24.65
CA ASN A 246 -0.18 -1.65 25.81
C ASN A 246 1.30 -1.91 25.47
N HIS A 247 1.65 -2.00 24.18
CA HIS A 247 2.99 -2.39 23.73
C HIS A 247 3.81 -1.22 23.19
N VAL A 248 3.21 -0.03 23.10
CA VAL A 248 3.80 1.19 22.55
C VAL A 248 3.47 2.40 23.43
N ASN A 249 4.12 3.54 23.21
CA ASN A 249 3.99 4.72 24.09
C ASN A 249 2.90 5.72 23.68
N PHE A 250 1.71 5.26 23.30
CA PHE A 250 0.57 6.19 23.17
C PHE A 250 0.25 6.84 24.51
N LYS A 251 -0.02 8.16 24.48
CA LYS A 251 -0.64 8.83 25.62
C LYS A 251 -2.11 8.41 25.72
N PRO A 252 -2.67 8.07 26.90
CA PRO A 252 -4.06 7.64 27.02
C PRO A 252 -5.08 8.63 26.43
N GLU A 253 -4.86 9.93 26.60
CA GLU A 253 -5.70 11.01 26.06
C GLU A 253 -5.69 11.11 24.53
N ASN A 254 -4.69 10.51 23.87
CA ASN A 254 -4.55 10.47 22.42
C ASN A 254 -5.24 9.24 21.80
N ILE A 255 -5.78 8.33 22.60
CA ILE A 255 -6.50 7.14 22.12
C ILE A 255 -7.99 7.46 22.03
N ASN A 256 -8.58 7.30 20.84
CA ASN A 256 -10.00 7.53 20.61
C ASN A 256 -10.65 6.26 20.06
N ILE A 257 -11.60 5.73 20.83
CA ILE A 257 -12.45 4.60 20.48
C ILE A 257 -13.89 5.02 20.80
N LEU A 258 -14.83 4.69 19.91
CA LEU A 258 -16.24 4.98 20.13
C LEU A 258 -16.73 4.35 21.44
N ASP A 259 -17.45 5.12 22.26
CA ASP A 259 -18.05 4.61 23.49
C ASP A 259 -19.36 3.85 23.19
N GLY A 260 -19.25 2.54 23.02
CA GLY A 260 -20.39 1.65 22.85
C GLY A 260 -21.37 1.63 24.03
N MET A 261 -20.97 2.13 25.21
CA MET A 261 -21.79 2.21 26.41
C MET A 261 -22.44 3.58 26.64
N ALA A 262 -22.18 4.56 25.76
CA ALA A 262 -22.72 5.91 25.86
C ALA A 262 -24.25 5.94 26.02
N ASN A 263 -24.73 6.88 26.83
CA ASN A 263 -26.17 7.02 27.11
C ASN A 263 -26.97 7.37 25.84
N SER A 264 -26.43 8.28 25.03
CA SER A 264 -26.93 8.56 23.68
C SER A 264 -25.82 8.26 22.68
N TRP A 265 -26.09 7.31 21.80
CA TRP A 265 -25.17 6.95 20.72
C TRP A 265 -25.10 8.06 19.66
N GLU A 266 -26.18 8.84 19.50
CA GLU A 266 -26.25 9.97 18.59
C GLU A 266 -25.23 11.05 19.00
N ILE A 267 -25.22 11.42 20.29
CA ILE A 267 -24.28 12.39 20.85
C ILE A 267 -22.85 11.86 20.76
N GLU A 268 -22.63 10.58 21.07
CA GLU A 268 -21.31 9.95 20.94
C GLU A 268 -20.78 10.02 19.51
N CYS A 269 -21.59 9.61 18.52
CA CYS A 269 -21.19 9.66 17.11
C CYS A 269 -20.92 11.10 16.64
N GLN A 270 -21.72 12.08 17.10
CA GLN A 270 -21.49 13.49 16.79
C GLN A 270 -20.17 13.99 17.40
N ASN A 271 -19.94 13.72 18.68
CA ASN A 271 -18.71 14.11 19.38
C ASN A 271 -17.48 13.49 18.72
N TYR A 272 -17.58 12.24 18.25
CA TYR A 272 -16.50 11.55 17.57
C TYR A 272 -16.11 12.24 16.25
N GLU A 273 -17.11 12.62 15.44
CA GLU A 273 -16.92 13.40 14.21
C GLU A 273 -16.32 14.79 14.48
N GLU A 274 -16.82 15.48 15.51
CA GLU A 274 -16.30 16.78 15.93
C GLU A 274 -14.84 16.67 16.42
N LYS A 275 -14.51 15.59 17.15
CA LYS A 275 -13.16 15.34 17.62
C LYS A 275 -12.20 15.08 16.46
N ILE A 276 -12.57 14.27 15.47
CA ILE A 276 -11.77 14.08 14.25
C ILE A 276 -11.51 15.43 13.57
N LYS A 277 -12.57 16.25 13.38
CA LYS A 277 -12.45 17.57 12.75
C LYS A 277 -11.58 18.54 13.54
N SER A 278 -11.56 18.44 14.87
CA SER A 278 -10.73 19.31 15.72
C SER A 278 -9.23 19.13 15.47
N TYR A 279 -8.80 17.96 14.97
CA TYR A 279 -7.43 17.69 14.53
C TYR A 279 -7.20 17.99 13.03
N GLY A 280 -8.22 18.49 12.32
CA GLY A 280 -8.18 18.75 10.89
C GLY A 280 -8.46 17.49 10.07
N ARG A 281 -7.41 16.70 9.79
CA ARG A 281 -7.48 15.50 8.94
C ARG A 281 -6.73 14.34 9.58
N ILE A 282 -7.22 13.13 9.31
CA ILE A 282 -6.53 11.88 9.59
C ILE A 282 -5.38 11.74 8.57
N ASN A 283 -4.13 11.72 9.03
CA ASN A 283 -2.99 11.68 8.11
C ASN A 283 -2.87 10.34 7.39
N PHE A 284 -3.21 9.25 8.08
CA PHE A 284 -3.24 7.91 7.50
C PHE A 284 -4.34 7.10 8.12
N PHE A 285 -5.21 6.51 7.30
CA PHE A 285 -6.29 5.64 7.75
C PHE A 285 -6.00 4.21 7.31
N LEU A 286 -5.68 3.34 8.28
CA LEU A 286 -5.56 1.91 8.04
C LEU A 286 -6.95 1.27 8.12
N GLY A 287 -7.30 0.46 7.13
CA GLY A 287 -8.54 -0.31 7.09
C GLY A 287 -8.30 -1.78 6.77
N GLY A 288 -9.28 -2.61 7.08
CA GLY A 288 -9.40 -3.97 6.55
C GLY A 288 -10.66 -4.08 5.68
N MET A 289 -10.65 -5.03 4.74
CA MET A 289 -11.82 -5.33 3.91
C MET A 289 -12.54 -6.59 4.38
N GLY A 290 -13.85 -6.52 4.54
CA GLY A 290 -14.73 -7.67 4.76
C GLY A 290 -14.81 -8.59 3.54
N PRO A 291 -15.23 -9.87 3.70
CA PRO A 291 -15.44 -10.78 2.57
C PRO A 291 -16.55 -10.31 1.61
N GLU A 292 -17.45 -9.43 2.08
CA GLU A 292 -18.51 -8.80 1.29
C GLU A 292 -18.13 -7.39 0.76
N GLY A 293 -16.88 -6.95 0.98
CA GLY A 293 -16.42 -5.61 0.61
C GLY A 293 -16.87 -4.49 1.56
N HIS A 294 -17.25 -4.83 2.79
CA HIS A 294 -17.48 -3.80 3.81
C HIS A 294 -16.16 -3.21 4.32
N LEU A 295 -16.21 -1.95 4.77
CA LEU A 295 -15.15 -1.24 5.49
C LEU A 295 -15.69 -0.87 6.87
N ALA A 296 -15.00 -1.22 7.97
CA ALA A 296 -15.60 -1.19 9.31
C ALA A 296 -16.92 -2.00 9.33
N PHE A 297 -17.94 -1.57 10.07
CA PHE A 297 -19.30 -2.11 9.94
C PHE A 297 -20.13 -1.44 8.82
N ASN A 298 -19.53 -0.77 7.83
CA ASN A 298 -20.27 -0.27 6.66
C ASN A 298 -20.58 -1.43 5.72
N GLU A 299 -21.63 -2.18 6.04
CA GLU A 299 -22.15 -3.33 5.30
C GLU A 299 -22.88 -2.91 4.01
N SER A 300 -23.25 -3.90 3.19
CA SER A 300 -24.01 -3.68 1.95
C SER A 300 -25.26 -2.82 2.21
N GLY A 301 -25.46 -1.79 1.38
CA GLY A 301 -26.45 -0.74 1.59
C GLY A 301 -25.91 0.53 2.27
N SER A 302 -24.64 0.55 2.70
CA SER A 302 -24.00 1.76 3.23
C SER A 302 -23.57 2.69 2.09
N ASP A 303 -24.15 3.89 2.04
CA ASP A 303 -23.85 4.88 1.01
C ASP A 303 -22.55 5.68 1.28
N ARG A 304 -21.98 6.25 0.21
CA ARG A 304 -20.77 7.09 0.23
C ARG A 304 -20.81 8.26 1.22
N THR A 305 -21.99 8.81 1.47
CA THR A 305 -22.21 10.00 2.31
C THR A 305 -22.44 9.65 3.78
N THR A 306 -22.43 8.37 4.13
CA THR A 306 -22.62 7.92 5.51
C THR A 306 -21.53 8.48 6.41
N LYS A 307 -21.94 8.97 7.59
CA LYS A 307 -21.08 9.42 8.68
C LYS A 307 -21.08 8.40 9.82
N THR A 308 -20.36 8.71 10.89
CA THR A 308 -20.36 7.93 12.12
C THR A 308 -21.79 7.75 12.65
N ARG A 309 -22.19 6.49 12.88
CA ARG A 309 -23.58 6.14 13.24
C ARG A 309 -23.65 4.82 13.99
N ARG A 310 -24.80 4.57 14.61
CA ARG A 310 -25.20 3.22 15.04
C ARG A 310 -25.73 2.43 13.84
N ILE A 311 -25.27 1.20 13.68
CA ILE A 311 -25.74 0.25 12.67
C ILE A 311 -26.20 -1.05 13.32
N SER A 312 -27.25 -1.65 12.79
CA SER A 312 -27.66 -3.01 13.14
C SER A 312 -26.79 -3.99 12.35
N LEU A 313 -26.22 -4.99 13.03
CA LEU A 313 -25.39 -6.00 12.36
C LEU A 313 -26.29 -6.98 11.59
N VAL A 314 -25.94 -7.30 10.35
CA VAL A 314 -26.63 -8.36 9.60
C VAL A 314 -26.31 -9.76 10.14
N ASP A 315 -27.18 -10.72 9.84
CA ASP A 315 -27.04 -12.10 10.31
C ASP A 315 -25.71 -12.77 9.90
N SER A 316 -25.19 -12.45 8.71
CA SER A 316 -23.89 -12.98 8.26
C SER A 316 -22.74 -12.48 9.13
N THR A 317 -22.78 -11.23 9.58
CA THR A 317 -21.80 -10.65 10.51
C THR A 317 -21.94 -11.23 11.90
N ILE A 318 -23.18 -11.39 12.39
CA ILE A 318 -23.45 -12.07 13.67
C ILE A 318 -22.90 -13.51 13.65
N LYS A 319 -23.15 -14.25 12.57
CA LYS A 319 -22.64 -15.60 12.37
C LYS A 319 -21.11 -15.65 12.26
N ALA A 320 -20.49 -14.71 11.55
CA ALA A 320 -19.04 -14.65 11.42
C ALA A 320 -18.35 -14.31 12.75
N ASN A 321 -18.96 -13.41 13.53
CA ASN A 321 -18.40 -12.94 14.80
C ASN A 321 -18.70 -13.87 15.97
N SER A 322 -19.70 -14.77 15.87
CA SER A 322 -20.02 -15.71 16.95
C SER A 322 -18.83 -16.58 17.37
N ARG A 323 -17.85 -16.80 16.49
CA ARG A 323 -16.57 -17.47 16.83
C ARG A 323 -15.82 -16.82 18.01
N PHE A 324 -16.03 -15.53 18.23
CA PHE A 324 -15.48 -14.78 19.37
C PHE A 324 -16.39 -14.82 20.60
N PHE A 325 -17.64 -15.27 20.46
CA PHE A 325 -18.66 -15.34 21.49
C PHE A 325 -19.07 -16.80 21.77
N GLU A 326 -18.08 -17.69 21.93
CA GLU A 326 -18.28 -19.12 22.23
C GLU A 326 -19.11 -19.87 21.16
N ASN A 327 -19.06 -19.40 19.91
CA ASN A 327 -19.91 -19.86 18.80
C ASN A 327 -21.42 -19.67 19.03
N ASP A 328 -21.83 -18.82 19.97
CA ASP A 328 -23.23 -18.50 20.24
C ASP A 328 -23.60 -17.13 19.66
N GLN A 329 -24.41 -17.15 18.60
CA GLN A 329 -24.92 -15.93 17.95
C GLN A 329 -25.77 -15.06 18.88
N LYS A 330 -26.42 -15.63 19.90
CA LYS A 330 -27.24 -14.85 20.86
C LYS A 330 -26.40 -13.97 21.77
N LYS A 331 -25.12 -14.30 21.95
CA LYS A 331 -24.17 -13.52 22.74
C LYS A 331 -23.53 -12.38 21.93
N VAL A 332 -23.66 -12.38 20.61
CA VAL A 332 -23.13 -11.32 19.75
C VAL A 332 -24.01 -10.07 19.87
N PRO A 333 -23.44 -8.89 20.12
CA PRO A 333 -24.19 -7.64 20.08
C PRO A 333 -24.90 -7.46 18.74
N LYS A 334 -26.15 -6.98 18.77
CA LYS A 334 -26.96 -6.81 17.55
C LYS A 334 -26.70 -5.51 16.81
N ALA A 335 -25.89 -4.63 17.38
CA ALA A 335 -25.57 -3.33 16.82
C ALA A 335 -24.14 -2.92 17.17
N ALA A 336 -23.60 -2.01 16.39
CA ALA A 336 -22.30 -1.38 16.62
C ALA A 336 -22.38 0.12 16.34
N LEU A 337 -21.45 0.88 16.93
CA LEU A 337 -21.11 2.22 16.48
C LEU A 337 -19.98 2.09 15.48
N THR A 338 -20.05 2.82 14.36
CA THR A 338 -19.05 2.73 13.30
C THR A 338 -18.88 4.06 12.60
N VAL A 339 -17.65 4.40 12.24
CA VAL A 339 -17.35 5.50 11.32
C VAL A 339 -18.00 5.25 9.96
N GLY A 340 -18.46 6.30 9.30
CA GLY A 340 -19.08 6.19 7.98
C GLY A 340 -18.06 6.17 6.85
N ILE A 341 -18.53 5.90 5.63
CA ILE A 341 -17.68 5.90 4.43
C ILE A 341 -17.14 7.31 4.15
N SER A 342 -17.97 8.34 4.30
CA SER A 342 -17.54 9.74 4.20
C SER A 342 -16.52 10.06 5.31
N THR A 343 -16.73 9.53 6.52
CA THR A 343 -15.80 9.74 7.64
C THR A 343 -14.40 9.21 7.30
N ILE A 344 -14.31 8.01 6.73
CA ILE A 344 -13.05 7.37 6.32
C ILE A 344 -12.40 8.16 5.18
N LEU A 345 -13.14 8.46 4.11
CA LEU A 345 -12.55 9.03 2.90
C LEU A 345 -12.32 10.53 3.01
N ASP A 346 -13.34 11.29 3.39
CA ASP A 346 -13.31 12.76 3.28
C ASP A 346 -12.40 13.39 4.34
N ASN A 347 -12.22 12.73 5.49
CA ASN A 347 -11.36 13.22 6.56
C ASN A 347 -9.93 12.68 6.50
N SER A 348 -9.56 11.83 5.52
CA SER A 348 -8.22 11.22 5.48
C SER A 348 -7.36 11.76 4.34
N ASP A 349 -6.07 11.97 4.61
CA ASP A 349 -5.07 12.31 3.59
C ASP A 349 -4.65 11.08 2.78
N GLU A 350 -4.61 9.91 3.42
CA GLU A 350 -4.30 8.62 2.82
C GLU A 350 -5.16 7.53 3.43
N VAL A 351 -5.73 6.65 2.60
CA VAL A 351 -6.52 5.49 3.05
C VAL A 351 -5.86 4.23 2.53
N CYS A 352 -5.39 3.36 3.43
CA CYS A 352 -4.76 2.09 3.08
C CYS A 352 -5.60 0.93 3.59
N VAL A 353 -6.06 0.06 2.69
CA VAL A 353 -6.87 -1.11 3.03
C VAL A 353 -6.08 -2.38 2.79
N VAL A 354 -5.93 -3.19 3.84
CA VAL A 354 -5.28 -4.51 3.75
C VAL A 354 -6.29 -5.62 3.48
N VAL A 355 -5.97 -6.50 2.54
CA VAL A 355 -6.88 -7.53 2.01
C VAL A 355 -6.17 -8.87 1.92
N PHE A 356 -6.39 -9.74 2.91
CA PHE A 356 -5.62 -10.99 3.04
C PHE A 356 -6.49 -12.25 2.98
N GLY A 357 -6.06 -13.22 2.18
CA GLY A 357 -6.61 -14.56 2.07
C GLY A 357 -7.70 -14.72 1.00
N LYS A 358 -7.86 -15.97 0.53
CA LYS A 358 -8.81 -16.36 -0.54
C LYS A 358 -10.25 -15.92 -0.29
N ASN A 359 -10.69 -15.92 0.97
CA ASN A 359 -12.04 -15.48 1.33
C ASN A 359 -12.29 -13.97 1.12
N LYS A 360 -11.28 -13.22 0.67
CA LYS A 360 -11.39 -11.81 0.30
C LYS A 360 -11.36 -11.57 -1.21
N HIS A 361 -11.09 -12.60 -2.02
CA HIS A 361 -10.97 -12.49 -3.47
C HIS A 361 -12.20 -11.84 -4.11
N TRP A 362 -13.40 -12.34 -3.78
CA TRP A 362 -14.64 -11.78 -4.29
C TRP A 362 -14.78 -10.27 -3.99
N ALA A 363 -14.53 -9.86 -2.74
CA ALA A 363 -14.60 -8.45 -2.34
C ALA A 363 -13.55 -7.60 -3.07
N LEU A 364 -12.32 -8.10 -3.18
CA LEU A 364 -11.24 -7.42 -3.88
C LEU A 364 -11.59 -7.19 -5.35
N MET A 365 -11.99 -8.26 -6.07
CA MET A 365 -12.34 -8.15 -7.49
C MET A 365 -13.53 -7.25 -7.72
N ASN A 366 -14.57 -7.33 -6.88
CA ASN A 366 -15.71 -6.41 -6.97
C ASN A 366 -15.28 -4.96 -6.72
N THR A 367 -14.40 -4.71 -5.75
CA THR A 367 -13.85 -3.37 -5.47
C THR A 367 -13.13 -2.80 -6.68
N LEU A 368 -12.27 -3.59 -7.31
CA LEU A 368 -11.42 -3.16 -8.42
C LEU A 368 -12.22 -2.97 -9.72
N THR A 369 -13.20 -3.81 -9.99
CA THR A 369 -13.86 -3.86 -11.30
C THR A 369 -15.18 -3.09 -11.36
N ARG A 370 -15.90 -2.95 -10.25
CA ARG A 370 -17.22 -2.31 -10.25
C ARG A 370 -17.15 -0.80 -10.12
N LYS A 371 -18.15 -0.12 -10.66
CA LYS A 371 -18.38 1.31 -10.37
C LYS A 371 -18.73 1.50 -8.88
N PRO A 372 -18.46 2.68 -8.30
CA PRO A 372 -18.86 3.00 -6.92
C PRO A 372 -20.34 2.68 -6.65
N THR A 373 -20.62 1.90 -5.61
CA THR A 373 -21.95 1.42 -5.27
C THR A 373 -22.04 1.03 -3.79
N SER A 374 -23.18 1.29 -3.16
CA SER A 374 -23.45 0.86 -1.78
C SER A 374 -23.62 -0.65 -1.62
N VAL A 375 -23.81 -1.40 -2.71
CA VAL A 375 -23.87 -2.88 -2.66
C VAL A 375 -22.52 -3.46 -2.19
N VAL A 376 -21.41 -2.87 -2.63
CA VAL A 376 -20.04 -3.24 -2.24
C VAL A 376 -19.33 -1.96 -1.78
N PRO A 377 -19.48 -1.59 -0.50
CA PRO A 377 -19.04 -0.30 0.05
C PRO A 377 -17.57 0.07 -0.22
N SER A 378 -16.68 -0.92 -0.30
CA SER A 378 -15.26 -0.71 -0.65
C SER A 378 -15.05 -0.13 -2.05
N THR A 379 -16.01 -0.25 -2.97
CA THR A 379 -15.92 0.40 -4.30
C THR A 379 -15.83 1.92 -4.21
N PHE A 380 -16.29 2.54 -3.12
CA PHE A 380 -16.16 3.97 -2.86
C PHE A 380 -14.72 4.41 -2.57
N LEU A 381 -13.78 3.48 -2.34
CA LEU A 381 -12.34 3.83 -2.24
C LEU A 381 -11.85 4.57 -3.49
N LYS A 382 -12.44 4.30 -4.65
CA LYS A 382 -12.16 4.99 -5.92
C LYS A 382 -12.49 6.48 -5.90
N ASP A 383 -13.34 6.93 -5.00
CA ASP A 383 -13.69 8.34 -4.86
C ASP A 383 -12.64 9.11 -4.02
N HIS A 384 -11.58 8.46 -3.55
CA HIS A 384 -10.53 9.06 -2.73
C HIS A 384 -9.22 9.15 -3.51
N ASN A 385 -8.67 10.36 -3.62
CA ASN A 385 -7.49 10.66 -4.43
C ASN A 385 -6.19 9.97 -3.98
N ASN A 386 -6.17 9.34 -2.81
CA ASN A 386 -5.00 8.67 -2.24
C ASN A 386 -5.42 7.41 -1.49
N SER A 387 -6.14 6.54 -2.19
CA SER A 387 -6.50 5.20 -1.72
C SER A 387 -5.51 4.15 -2.21
N VAL A 388 -5.07 3.29 -1.30
CA VAL A 388 -4.15 2.18 -1.56
C VAL A 388 -4.79 0.88 -1.07
N ILE A 389 -4.78 -0.13 -1.91
CA ILE A 389 -5.12 -1.51 -1.54
C ILE A 389 -3.84 -2.34 -1.53
N VAL A 390 -3.58 -3.00 -0.41
CA VAL A 390 -2.47 -3.95 -0.25
C VAL A 390 -3.07 -5.33 -0.03
N ALA A 391 -2.85 -6.22 -1.00
CA ALA A 391 -3.37 -7.58 -0.97
C ALA A 391 -2.23 -8.60 -0.92
N ASP A 392 -2.49 -9.76 -0.31
CA ASP A 392 -1.62 -10.93 -0.48
C ASP A 392 -2.01 -11.70 -1.75
N TYR A 393 -1.10 -12.53 -2.24
CA TYR A 393 -1.35 -13.35 -3.43
C TYR A 393 -2.63 -14.18 -3.34
N ALA A 394 -2.93 -14.73 -2.16
CA ALA A 394 -4.13 -15.53 -1.94
C ALA A 394 -5.45 -14.74 -2.09
N ALA A 395 -5.46 -13.42 -1.84
CA ALA A 395 -6.62 -12.58 -2.11
C ALA A 395 -6.74 -12.18 -3.59
N ILE A 396 -5.66 -12.29 -4.38
CA ILE A 396 -5.62 -11.90 -5.80
C ILE A 396 -5.94 -13.08 -6.71
N ASP A 397 -5.37 -14.25 -6.43
CA ASP A 397 -5.46 -15.41 -7.31
C ASP A 397 -6.76 -16.20 -7.10
N GLU A 398 -7.30 -16.74 -8.19
CA GLU A 398 -8.56 -17.48 -8.26
C GLU A 398 -8.33 -18.98 -8.56
N ASP A 399 -7.19 -19.54 -8.12
CA ASP A 399 -6.71 -20.92 -8.35
C ASP A 399 -6.44 -21.33 -9.81
#